data_AF-A0A5Y3WC20-F1
#
_entry.id   AF-A0A5Y3WC20-F1
#
_cell.length_a   1.000
_cell.length_b   1.000
_cell.length_c   1.000
_cell.angle_alpha   90.00
_cell.angle_beta   90.00
_cell.angle_gamma   90.00
#
_symmetry.space_group_name_H-M   'P 1'
#
loop_
_entity.id
_entity.type
_entity.pdbx_description
1 polymer ?
#
loop_
_entity_poly.entity_id
_entity_poly.type
_entity_poly.pdbx_seq_one_letter_code
_entity_poly.pdbx_strand_id
1 'polypeptide(L)'
;MIIPNTNTLGAQSGQSATPNLADLIAGKFGLFHAKDAPECADLNTARTGYMKVTPNSKNNPQSGELAYGNLQTWDSLGCGDSGDRQIPPVGGAKEWVNQILFMGDGSLYTRARVNAGEFQPWIKRW
;
A
#
# COMPACT_ATOMS: atom_id res chain seq x y z
N MET A 1 25.31 21.73 46.03
CA MET A 1 24.06 21.00 45.71
C MET A 1 23.29 21.86 44.71
N ILE A 2 23.31 21.48 43.43
CA ILE A 2 22.57 22.18 42.37
C ILE A 2 21.27 21.41 42.16
N ILE A 3 20.13 22.09 42.30
CA ILE A 3 18.81 21.51 42.06
C ILE A 3 18.47 21.76 40.58
N PRO A 4 18.33 20.73 39.73
CA PRO A 4 17.89 20.94 38.37
C PRO A 4 16.37 21.17 38.37
N ASN A 5 15.94 22.35 37.94
CA ASN A 5 14.54 22.64 37.65
C ASN A 5 14.18 21.97 36.31
N THR A 6 13.24 21.03 36.33
CA THR A 6 12.88 20.18 35.17
C THR A 6 12.02 20.88 34.11
N ASN A 7 11.74 22.18 34.22
CA ASN A 7 10.75 22.86 33.38
C ASN A 7 11.28 23.70 32.21
N THR A 8 12.57 23.66 31.85
CA THR A 8 13.09 24.51 30.75
C THR A 8 14.14 23.85 29.86
N LEU A 9 14.12 22.53 29.71
CA LEU A 9 14.91 21.85 28.67
C LEU A 9 14.00 21.50 27.48
N GLY A 10 13.89 22.40 26.51
CA GLY A 10 13.49 22.00 25.14
C GLY A 10 12.66 22.97 24.29
N ALA A 11 12.14 24.09 24.81
CA ALA A 11 11.36 25.00 23.98
C ALA A 11 12.23 26.16 23.46
N GLN A 12 12.84 25.99 22.29
CA GLN A 12 13.51 27.07 21.57
C GLN A 12 12.46 27.84 20.75
N SER A 13 12.30 29.14 21.02
CA SER A 13 11.37 29.99 20.25
C SER A 13 11.83 30.05 18.78
N GLY A 14 10.93 29.68 17.87
CA GLY A 14 11.21 29.62 16.43
C GLY A 14 11.57 28.23 15.89
N GLN A 15 11.58 27.18 16.73
CA GLN A 15 11.66 25.81 16.24
C GLN A 15 10.32 25.44 15.59
N SER A 16 10.24 25.55 14.26
CA SER A 16 9.16 24.93 13.49
C SER A 16 9.07 23.48 13.95
N ALA A 17 7.87 23.02 14.32
CA ALA A 17 7.65 21.65 14.78
C ALA A 17 8.41 20.71 13.85
N THR A 18 9.41 20.00 14.39
CA THR A 18 10.25 19.09 13.59
C THR A 18 9.30 18.24 12.77
N PRO A 19 9.34 18.30 11.42
CA PRO A 19 8.36 17.62 10.60
C PRO A 19 8.38 16.16 11.00
N ASN A 20 7.20 15.64 11.32
CA ASN A 20 7.07 14.26 11.77
C ASN A 20 7.72 13.36 10.73
N LEU A 21 8.73 12.58 11.14
CA LEU A 21 9.47 11.73 10.23
C LEU A 21 8.54 10.73 9.54
N ALA A 22 7.47 10.30 10.23
CA ALA A 22 6.41 9.50 9.62
C ALA A 22 5.73 10.25 8.46
N ASP A 23 5.46 11.54 8.58
CA ASP A 23 4.83 12.34 7.51
C ASP A 23 5.81 12.64 6.35
N LEU A 24 7.12 12.62 6.60
CA LEU A 24 8.17 12.79 5.59
C LEU A 24 8.43 11.51 4.76
N ILE A 25 8.21 10.34 5.35
CA ILE A 25 8.54 9.02 4.78
C ILE A 25 7.27 8.29 4.29
N ALA A 26 6.15 8.45 4.97
CA ALA A 26 4.89 7.83 4.58
C ALA A 26 4.41 8.37 3.24
N GLY A 27 3.79 7.49 2.44
CA GLY A 27 3.43 7.80 1.07
C GLY A 27 4.60 7.73 0.08
N LYS A 28 5.85 8.05 0.48
CA LYS A 28 7.04 7.94 -0.41
C LYS A 28 7.49 6.50 -0.64
N PHE A 29 7.23 5.63 0.32
CA PHE A 29 7.31 4.19 0.15
C PHE A 29 5.88 3.68 0.04
N GLY A 30 5.43 3.28 -1.15
CA GLY A 30 4.02 2.88 -1.37
C GLY A 30 3.50 1.81 -0.40
N LEU A 31 4.39 1.11 0.30
CA LEU A 31 4.09 0.16 1.36
C LEU A 31 3.53 0.76 2.66
N PHE A 32 3.64 2.06 2.94
CA PHE A 32 3.24 2.61 4.24
C PHE A 32 2.41 3.88 4.11
N HIS A 33 1.11 3.73 4.33
CA HIS A 33 0.16 4.85 4.39
C HIS A 33 0.26 5.55 5.75
N ALA A 34 0.26 6.88 5.75
CA ALA A 34 0.25 7.68 6.98
C ALA A 34 -1.08 7.54 7.76
N LYS A 35 -2.13 7.09 7.07
CA LYS A 35 -3.50 6.90 7.57
C LYS A 35 -4.02 5.54 7.09
N ASP A 36 -5.32 5.31 7.24
CA ASP A 36 -6.01 4.18 6.60
C ASP A 36 -5.58 3.98 5.15
N ALA A 37 -5.28 2.73 4.79
CA ALA A 37 -5.00 2.38 3.40
C ALA A 37 -6.20 2.73 2.50
N PRO A 38 -5.99 3.26 1.30
CA PRO A 38 -7.10 3.60 0.41
C PRO A 38 -7.85 2.33 -0.04
N GLU A 39 -9.14 2.48 -0.34
CA GLU A 39 -9.93 1.41 -0.94
C GLU A 39 -9.51 1.16 -2.40
N CYS A 40 -9.42 -0.10 -2.78
CA CYS A 40 -9.12 -0.55 -4.13
C CYS A 40 -10.41 -0.72 -4.92
N ALA A 41 -10.70 0.19 -5.85
CA ALA A 41 -11.87 0.06 -6.71
C ALA A 41 -11.72 -1.10 -7.72
N ASP A 42 -10.50 -1.36 -8.21
CA ASP A 42 -10.20 -2.40 -9.17
C ASP A 42 -8.78 -2.95 -8.93
N LEU A 43 -8.69 -4.26 -8.66
CA LEU A 43 -7.43 -4.94 -8.37
C LEU A 43 -6.48 -4.96 -9.58
N ASN A 44 -6.96 -4.82 -10.82
CA ASN A 44 -6.13 -4.75 -12.03
C ASN A 44 -5.43 -3.40 -12.21
N THR A 45 -5.92 -2.35 -11.55
CA THR A 45 -5.33 -0.99 -11.59
C THR A 45 -5.02 -0.50 -10.18
N ALA A 46 -4.61 -1.42 -9.30
CA ALA A 46 -4.28 -1.11 -7.92
C ALA A 46 -3.08 -0.15 -7.82
N ARG A 47 -2.99 0.55 -6.70
CA ARG A 47 -1.79 1.30 -6.34
C ARG A 47 -0.74 0.35 -5.80
N THR A 48 0.54 0.59 -6.13
CA THR A 48 1.65 -0.08 -5.46
C THR A 48 1.57 0.16 -3.96
N GLY A 49 1.75 -0.88 -3.16
CA GLY A 49 1.54 -0.81 -1.73
C GLY A 49 0.36 -1.62 -1.22
N TYR A 50 -0.09 -1.26 -0.01
CA TYR A 50 -1.27 -1.87 0.60
C TYR A 50 -2.55 -1.12 0.22
N MET A 51 -3.64 -1.84 -0.04
CA MET A 51 -4.96 -1.25 -0.24
C MET A 51 -6.02 -2.07 0.48
N LYS A 52 -7.11 -1.42 0.93
CA LYS A 52 -8.31 -2.09 1.42
C LYS A 52 -9.08 -2.67 0.24
N VAL A 53 -9.49 -3.94 0.34
CA VAL A 53 -10.39 -4.59 -0.63
C VAL A 53 -11.77 -4.70 0.01
N THR A 54 -12.80 -4.42 -0.77
CA THR A 54 -14.20 -4.50 -0.35
C THR A 54 -14.97 -5.47 -1.27
N PRO A 55 -16.19 -5.89 -0.89
CA PRO A 55 -17.01 -6.72 -1.77
C PRO A 55 -17.33 -6.09 -3.13
N ASN A 56 -17.21 -4.77 -3.26
CA ASN A 56 -17.44 -4.03 -4.50
C ASN A 56 -16.16 -3.87 -5.36
N SER A 57 -15.00 -4.28 -4.84
CA SER A 57 -13.74 -4.21 -5.58
C SER A 57 -13.77 -5.13 -6.80
N LYS A 58 -13.55 -4.57 -7.99
CA LYS A 58 -13.50 -5.34 -9.23
C LYS A 58 -12.28 -6.25 -9.26
N ASN A 59 -12.41 -7.40 -9.95
CA ASN A 59 -11.35 -8.40 -10.09
C ASN A 59 -10.89 -9.05 -8.77
N ASN A 60 -11.76 -9.01 -7.75
CA ASN A 60 -11.62 -9.79 -6.52
C ASN A 60 -11.94 -11.28 -6.83
N PRO A 61 -11.06 -12.24 -6.48
CA PRO A 61 -11.32 -13.66 -6.71
C PRO A 61 -12.40 -14.25 -5.80
N GLN A 62 -12.87 -13.48 -4.82
CA GLN A 62 -13.84 -13.90 -3.84
C GLN A 62 -15.08 -13.00 -3.86
N SER A 63 -16.23 -13.60 -3.56
CA SER A 63 -17.53 -12.95 -3.48
C SER A 63 -18.21 -13.22 -2.13
N GLY A 64 -19.25 -12.43 -1.81
CA GLY A 64 -20.03 -12.57 -0.58
C GLY A 64 -19.57 -11.66 0.54
N GLU A 65 -20.11 -11.86 1.74
CA GLU A 65 -19.90 -10.95 2.88
C GLU A 65 -18.46 -10.91 3.38
N LEU A 66 -17.69 -11.98 3.17
CA LEU A 66 -16.27 -12.07 3.54
C LEU A 66 -15.33 -11.62 2.41
N ALA A 67 -15.85 -11.04 1.32
CA ALA A 67 -15.05 -10.52 0.21
C ALA A 67 -14.37 -9.16 0.52
N TYR A 68 -14.06 -8.90 1.79
CA TYR A 68 -13.20 -7.79 2.21
C TYR A 68 -11.82 -8.31 2.57
N GLY A 69 -10.80 -7.45 2.50
CA GLY A 69 -9.43 -7.89 2.72
C GLY A 69 -8.38 -6.81 2.54
N ASN A 70 -7.14 -7.26 2.42
CA ASN A 70 -5.99 -6.42 2.17
C ASN A 70 -5.22 -6.91 0.93
N LEU A 71 -4.99 -6.00 -0.01
CA LEU A 71 -4.19 -6.23 -1.21
C LEU A 71 -2.81 -5.59 -1.03
N GLN A 72 -1.75 -6.35 -1.27
CA GLN A 72 -0.41 -5.83 -1.45
C GLN A 72 0.01 -5.93 -2.92
N THR A 73 0.43 -4.81 -3.51
CA THR A 73 0.90 -4.75 -4.90
C THR A 73 2.37 -4.31 -4.94
N TRP A 74 3.19 -5.06 -5.67
CA TRP A 74 4.58 -4.72 -5.97
C TRP A 74 4.77 -4.58 -7.47
N ASP A 75 5.43 -3.51 -7.90
CA ASP A 75 5.79 -3.25 -9.28
C ASP A 75 7.32 -3.16 -9.37
N SER A 76 7.94 -3.88 -10.31
CA SER A 76 9.38 -3.82 -10.54
C SER A 76 9.88 -2.44 -10.96
N LEU A 77 8.98 -1.57 -11.44
CA LEU A 77 9.28 -0.18 -11.77
C LEU A 77 9.10 0.77 -10.56
N GLY A 78 8.86 0.22 -9.36
CA GLY A 78 8.76 0.96 -8.11
C GLY A 78 7.43 1.71 -7.92
N CYS A 79 7.33 2.49 -6.85
CA CYS A 79 6.12 3.23 -6.47
C CYS A 79 6.06 4.67 -6.99
N GLY A 80 7.01 5.09 -7.82
CA GLY A 80 7.14 6.48 -8.31
C GLY A 80 7.63 7.47 -7.25
N ASP A 81 7.91 8.71 -7.66
CA ASP A 81 8.50 9.75 -6.80
C ASP A 81 7.58 10.20 -5.66
N SER A 82 6.27 10.09 -5.86
CA SER A 82 5.25 10.33 -4.82
C SER A 82 5.01 9.13 -3.93
N GLY A 83 5.56 7.97 -4.28
CA GLY A 83 5.29 6.64 -3.75
C GLY A 83 3.83 6.18 -3.86
N ASP A 84 3.02 6.89 -4.65
CA ASP A 84 1.61 6.63 -4.89
C ASP A 84 1.32 6.33 -6.37
N ARG A 85 2.08 5.40 -6.95
CA ARG A 85 1.88 4.96 -8.33
C ARG A 85 0.69 4.01 -8.43
N GLN A 86 -0.20 4.31 -9.38
CA GLN A 86 -1.20 3.39 -9.87
C GLN A 86 -0.63 2.52 -10.99
N ILE A 87 -0.83 1.21 -10.94
CA ILE A 87 -0.40 0.31 -12.02
C ILE A 87 -1.30 0.53 -13.26
N PRO A 88 -0.73 0.55 -14.48
CA PRO A 88 -1.54 0.66 -15.69
C PRO A 88 -2.35 -0.64 -15.90
N PRO A 89 -3.50 -0.60 -16.60
CA PRO A 89 -4.31 -1.80 -16.85
C PRO A 89 -3.57 -2.88 -17.65
N VAL A 90 -2.75 -2.44 -18.61
CA VAL A 90 -1.86 -3.28 -19.42
C VAL A 90 -0.42 -2.91 -19.06
N GLY A 91 0.45 -3.92 -18.95
CA GLY A 91 1.80 -3.68 -18.47
C GLY A 91 2.73 -3.00 -19.49
N GLY A 92 3.81 -2.44 -18.97
CA GLY A 92 4.92 -1.93 -19.78
C GLY A 92 5.89 -3.04 -20.21
N ALA A 93 6.76 -2.75 -21.18
CA ALA A 93 7.89 -3.64 -21.49
C ALA A 93 8.83 -3.73 -20.28
N LYS A 94 9.23 -4.95 -19.89
CA LYS A 94 10.08 -5.22 -18.72
C LYS A 94 9.47 -4.78 -17.38
N GLU A 95 8.15 -4.77 -17.28
CA GLU A 95 7.41 -4.54 -16.03
C GLU A 95 6.95 -5.88 -15.44
N TRP A 96 7.19 -6.10 -14.16
CA TRP A 96 6.67 -7.23 -13.40
C TRP A 96 5.84 -6.70 -12.24
N VAL A 97 4.54 -7.03 -12.25
CA VAL A 97 3.63 -6.67 -11.16
C VAL A 97 3.19 -7.93 -10.45
N ASN A 98 3.38 -7.96 -9.13
CA ASN A 98 2.98 -9.05 -8.26
C ASN A 98 1.94 -8.57 -7.26
N GLN A 99 0.94 -9.40 -6.99
CA GLN A 99 -0.10 -9.10 -6.02
C GLN A 99 -0.31 -10.26 -5.05
N ILE A 100 -0.46 -9.90 -3.78
CA ILE A 100 -0.86 -10.80 -2.69
C ILE A 100 -2.14 -10.23 -2.09
N LEU A 101 -3.12 -11.10 -1.86
CA LEU A 101 -4.43 -10.72 -1.36
C LEU A 101 -4.79 -11.61 -0.17
N PHE A 102 -5.00 -11.01 1.00
CA PHE A 102 -5.52 -11.66 2.20
C PHE A 102 -6.98 -11.29 2.39
N MET A 103 -7.85 -12.29 2.47
CA MET A 103 -9.30 -12.10 2.59
C MET A 103 -9.80 -12.34 4.02
N GLY A 104 -10.99 -11.80 4.32
CA GLY A 104 -11.62 -11.87 5.64
C GLY A 104 -11.97 -13.28 6.10
N ASP A 105 -12.08 -14.24 5.17
CA ASP A 105 -12.26 -15.66 5.49
C ASP A 105 -10.94 -16.40 5.80
N GLY A 106 -9.81 -15.68 5.83
CA GLY A 106 -8.47 -16.24 6.03
C GLY A 106 -7.80 -16.76 4.76
N SER A 107 -8.47 -16.72 3.60
CA SER A 107 -7.90 -17.14 2.33
C SER A 107 -6.77 -16.20 1.89
N LEU A 108 -5.71 -16.80 1.35
CA LEU A 108 -4.61 -16.08 0.71
C LEU A 108 -4.63 -16.35 -0.80
N TYR A 109 -4.58 -15.30 -1.61
CA TYR A 109 -4.46 -15.38 -3.05
C TYR A 109 -3.21 -14.66 -3.53
N THR A 110 -2.64 -15.12 -4.64
CA THR A 110 -1.55 -14.44 -5.31
C THR A 110 -1.76 -14.44 -6.82
N ARG A 111 -1.28 -13.42 -7.51
CA ARG A 111 -1.16 -13.40 -8.97
C ARG A 111 -0.03 -12.50 -9.42
N ALA A 112 0.31 -12.59 -10.70
CA ALA A 112 1.30 -11.72 -11.31
C ALA A 112 0.90 -11.32 -12.73
N ARG A 113 1.50 -10.23 -13.21
CA ARG A 113 1.55 -9.82 -14.60
C ARG A 113 3.01 -9.62 -14.98
N VAL A 114 3.36 -10.02 -16.20
CA VAL A 114 4.72 -9.89 -16.75
C VAL A 114 4.64 -9.23 -18.11
N ASN A 115 5.43 -8.17 -18.31
CA ASN A 115 5.48 -7.35 -19.51
C ASN A 115 4.09 -6.79 -19.91
N ALA A 116 3.86 -6.56 -21.21
CA ALA A 116 2.61 -6.08 -21.78
C ALA A 116 1.47 -7.13 -21.81
N GLY A 117 1.51 -8.10 -20.91
CA GLY A 117 0.44 -9.08 -20.73
C GLY A 117 -0.69 -8.58 -19.85
N GLU A 118 -1.69 -9.44 -19.66
CA GLU A 118 -2.72 -9.26 -18.63
C GLU A 118 -2.28 -9.92 -17.31
N PHE A 119 -3.02 -9.64 -16.23
CA PHE A 119 -2.87 -10.40 -14.99
C PHE A 119 -3.20 -11.87 -15.22
N GLN A 120 -2.32 -12.75 -14.74
CA GLN A 120 -2.65 -14.16 -14.60
C GLN A 120 -3.82 -14.34 -13.62
N PRO A 121 -4.59 -15.44 -13.74
CA PRO A 121 -5.65 -15.75 -12.78
C PRO A 121 -5.12 -15.78 -11.34
N TRP A 122 -6.01 -15.48 -10.40
CA TRP A 122 -5.71 -15.62 -8.98
C TRP A 122 -5.49 -17.09 -8.60
N ILE A 123 -4.40 -17.34 -7.87
CA ILE A 123 -4.10 -18.66 -7.31
C ILE A 123 -4.36 -18.59 -5.80
N LYS A 124 -5.32 -19.36 -5.32
CA LYS A 124 -5.56 -19.56 -3.89
C LYS A 124 -4.42 -20.39 -3.29
N ARG A 125 -3.85 -19.93 -2.19
CA ARG A 125 -2.81 -20.62 -1.41
C ARG A 125 -3.48 -21.43 -0.29
N TRP A 126 -2.82 -22.51 0.09
CA TRP A 126 -3.33 -23.62 0.93
C TRP A 126 -4.02 -23.16 2.22
#